data_AF-A0A6N6JLG5-F1
#
_entry.id   AF-A0A6N6JLG5-F1
#
_cell.length_a   1.000
_cell.length_b   1.000
_cell.length_c   1.000
_cell.angle_alpha   90.00
_cell.angle_beta   90.00
_cell.angle_gamma   90.00
#
_symmetry.space_group_name_H-M   'P 1'
#
loop_
_entity.id
_entity.type
_entity.pdbx_description
1 polymer ?
#
loop_
_entity_poly.entity_id
_entity_poly.type
_entity_poly.pdbx_seq_one_letter_code
_entity_poly.pdbx_strand_id
1 'polypeptide(L)' 'MSNYGVQNVSPDTILGFSEDEAAGFISEKVEARALSATVRQLNEDVLSGDPTRRDKALRALGRLGFV' A
#
# COMPACT_ATOMS: atom_id res chain seq x y z
N MET A 1 7.56 8.47 21.95
CA MET A 1 8.41 7.73 21.00
C MET A 1 7.65 6.47 20.60
N SER A 2 6.84 6.54 19.55
CA SER A 2 6.05 5.40 19.10
C SER A 2 6.89 4.53 18.17
N ASN A 3 7.19 3.33 18.64
CA ASN A 3 7.92 2.28 17.93
C ASN A 3 6.97 1.66 16.89
N TYR A 4 6.84 2.27 15.71
CA TYR A 4 6.12 1.67 14.60
C TYR A 4 7.06 0.68 13.91
N GLY A 5 7.05 -0.57 14.39
CA GLY A 5 7.45 -1.70 13.57
C GLY A 5 6.69 -1.62 12.24
N VAL A 6 7.36 -1.95 11.13
CA VAL A 6 6.85 -1.84 9.76
C VAL A 6 5.45 -2.47 9.65
N GLN A 7 4.41 -1.67 9.91
CA GLN A 7 3.04 -2.17 9.86
C GLN A 7 2.67 -2.27 8.38
N ASN A 8 2.48 -3.51 7.94
CA ASN A 8 1.87 -3.82 6.65
C ASN A 8 0.47 -3.22 6.64
N VAL A 9 0.22 -2.30 5.72
CA VAL A 9 -1.09 -1.67 5.52
C VAL A 9 -1.89 -2.53 4.55
N SER A 10 -3.18 -2.75 4.86
CA SER A 10 -4.06 -3.50 4.00
C SER A 10 -4.43 -2.70 2.74
N PRO A 11 -4.73 -3.37 1.61
CA PRO A 11 -5.21 -2.70 0.41
C PRO A 11 -6.45 -1.84 0.66
N ASP A 12 -7.39 -2.32 1.49
CA ASP A 12 -8.63 -1.60 1.82
C ASP A 12 -8.37 -0.24 2.49
N THR A 13 -7.34 -0.13 3.33
CA THR A 13 -6.94 1.15 3.93
C THR A 13 -6.43 2.13 2.88
N ILE A 14 -5.59 1.66 1.94
CA ILE A 14 -5.05 2.50 0.86
C ILE A 14 -6.16 3.00 -0.06
N LEU A 15 -7.15 2.14 -0.34
CA LEU A 15 -8.32 2.51 -1.14
C LEU A 15 -9.20 3.57 -0.47
N GLY A 16 -9.16 3.65 0.86
CA GLY A 16 -9.88 4.67 1.62
C GLY A 16 -9.23 6.04 1.59
N PHE A 17 -7.98 6.18 1.11
CA PHE A 17 -7.28 7.45 1.11
C PHE A 17 -7.83 8.42 0.06
N SER A 18 -7.98 9.67 0.49
CA SER A 18 -7.96 10.84 -0.39
C SER A 18 -6.59 11.02 -1.07
N GLU A 19 -6.49 11.93 -2.02
CA GLU A 19 -5.28 12.05 -2.85
C GLU A 19 -4.11 12.60 -2.03
N ASP A 20 -4.41 13.57 -1.16
CA ASP A 20 -3.47 14.13 -0.20
C ASP A 20 -3.02 13.09 0.83
N GLU A 21 -3.93 12.24 1.31
CA GLU A 21 -3.61 11.15 2.23
C GLU A 21 -2.71 10.09 1.58
N ALA A 22 -2.94 9.76 0.31
CA ALA A 22 -2.09 8.83 -0.43
C ALA A 22 -0.66 9.41 -0.60
N ALA A 23 -0.54 10.69 -0.93
CA ALA A 23 0.76 11.36 -1.04
C ALA A 23 1.49 11.45 0.31
N GLY A 24 0.76 11.76 1.38
CA GLY A 24 1.28 11.77 2.75
C GLY A 24 1.75 10.38 3.19
N PHE A 25 0.96 9.34 2.89
CA PHE A 25 1.31 7.96 3.17
C PHE A 25 2.59 7.51 2.45
N ILE A 26 2.73 7.85 1.16
CA ILE A 26 3.95 7.53 0.40
C ILE A 26 5.15 8.19 1.06
N SER A 27 5.04 9.48 1.41
CA SER A 27 6.11 10.24 2.05
C SER A 27 6.53 9.60 3.39
N GLU A 28 5.56 9.26 4.25
CA GLU A 28 5.80 8.55 5.52
C GLU A 28 6.51 7.21 5.29
N LYS A 29 6.05 6.40 4.32
CA LYS A 29 6.66 5.09 4.04
C LYS A 29 8.05 5.20 3.41
N VAL A 30 8.35 6.28 2.67
CA VAL A 30 9.70 6.56 2.16
C VAL A 30 10.64 6.91 3.32
N GLU A 31 10.23 7.82 4.20
CA GLU A 31 11.02 8.21 5.38
C GLU A 31 11.29 7.01 6.29
N ALA A 32 10.29 6.15 6.47
CA ALA A 32 10.40 4.90 7.22
C ALA A 32 11.12 3.76 6.46
N ARG A 33 11.55 3.97 5.21
CA ARG A 33 12.15 2.93 4.33
C ARG A 33 11.29 1.66 4.19
N ALA A 34 9.97 1.82 4.26
CA ALA A 34 8.98 0.74 4.28
C ALA A 34 8.12 0.67 2.99
N LEU A 35 8.29 1.63 2.07
CA LEU A 35 7.51 1.68 0.83
C LEU A 35 7.71 0.42 -0.03
N SER A 36 8.96 -0.05 -0.17
CA SER A 36 9.27 -1.25 -0.95
C SER A 36 8.60 -2.50 -0.41
N ALA A 37 8.53 -2.67 0.92
CA ALA A 37 7.83 -3.77 1.55
C ALA A 37 6.32 -3.72 1.29
N THR A 38 5.73 -2.51 1.36
CA THR A 38 4.30 -2.30 1.07
C THR A 38 3.98 -2.63 -0.38
N VAL A 39 4.77 -2.13 -1.34
CA VAL A 39 4.61 -2.43 -2.77
C VAL A 39 4.80 -3.92 -3.05
N ARG A 40 5.78 -4.57 -2.42
CA ARG A 40 6.00 -6.01 -2.56
C ARG A 40 4.77 -6.81 -2.10
N GLN A 41 4.20 -6.46 -0.95
CA GLN A 41 2.99 -7.11 -0.44
C GLN A 41 1.80 -6.96 -1.39
N LEU A 42 1.59 -5.77 -1.94
CA LEU A 42 0.53 -5.54 -2.92
C LEU A 42 0.76 -6.36 -4.19
N ASN A 43 2.00 -6.42 -4.69
CA ASN A 43 2.32 -7.27 -5.83
C ASN A 43 2.11 -8.77 -5.55
N GLU A 44 2.43 -9.24 -4.36
CA GLU A 44 2.10 -10.62 -3.93
C GLU A 44 0.58 -10.86 -3.93
N ASP A 45 -0.23 -9.88 -3.52
CA ASP A 45 -1.69 -9.94 -3.58
C ASP A 45 -2.24 -9.89 -5.01
N VAL A 46 -1.62 -9.13 -5.92
CA VAL A 46 -1.95 -9.12 -7.37
C VAL A 46 -1.71 -10.50 -7.99
N LEU A 47 -0.57 -11.11 -7.65
CA LEU A 47 -0.20 -12.45 -8.13
C LEU A 47 -0.96 -13.56 -7.39
N SER A 48 -1.75 -13.22 -6.37
CA SER A 48 -2.56 -14.22 -5.67
C SER A 48 -3.60 -14.84 -6.61
N GLY A 49 -3.94 -16.09 -6.36
CA GLY A 49 -5.01 -16.79 -7.09
C GLY A 49 -6.42 -16.25 -6.79
N ASP A 50 -6.56 -15.42 -5.76
CA ASP A 50 -7.83 -14.83 -5.31
C ASP A 50 -8.17 -13.57 -6.14
N PRO A 51 -9.23 -13.59 -6.96
CA PRO A 51 -9.63 -12.44 -7.78
C PRO A 51 -9.94 -11.19 -6.96
N THR A 52 -10.47 -11.34 -5.75
CA THR A 52 -10.86 -10.21 -4.89
C THR A 52 -9.63 -9.50 -4.34
N ARG A 53 -8.66 -10.27 -3.83
CA ARG A 53 -7.38 -9.72 -3.35
C ARG A 53 -6.62 -9.05 -4.48
N ARG A 54 -6.60 -9.68 -5.65
CA ARG A 54 -5.97 -9.13 -6.86
C ARG A 54 -6.54 -7.77 -7.25
N ASP A 55 -7.86 -7.65 -7.36
CA ASP A 55 -8.51 -6.38 -7.77
C ASP A 55 -8.24 -5.26 -6.76
N LYS A 56 -8.36 -5.56 -5.46
CA LYS A 56 -8.05 -4.60 -4.39
C LYS A 56 -6.60 -4.13 -4.44
N ALA A 57 -5.65 -5.04 -4.64
CA ALA A 57 -4.23 -4.72 -4.70
C ALA A 57 -3.88 -3.87 -5.93
N LEU A 58 -4.45 -4.18 -7.10
CA LEU A 58 -4.27 -3.36 -8.31
C LEU A 58 -4.77 -1.94 -8.12
N ARG A 59 -5.98 -1.78 -7.56
CA ARG A 59 -6.54 -0.46 -7.29
C ARG A 59 -5.74 0.30 -6.24
N ALA A 60 -5.23 -0.38 -5.22
CA ALA A 60 -4.36 0.23 -4.21
C ALA A 60 -3.03 0.71 -4.83
N LEU A 61 -2.42 -0.07 -5.72
CA LEU A 61 -1.23 0.35 -6.46
C LEU A 61 -1.50 1.55 -7.36
N GLY A 62 -2.64 1.58 -8.07
CA GLY A 62 -3.05 2.73 -8.88
C GLY A 62 -3.30 3.98 -8.03
N ARG A 63 -3.86 3.81 -6.83
CA ARG A 63 -4.06 4.90 -5.87
C ARG A 63 -2.74 5.54 -5.42
N LEU A 64 -1.70 4.73 -5.33
CA LEU A 64 -0.34 5.16 -4.98
C LEU A 64 0.48 5.62 -6.20
N GLY A 65 -0.08 5.57 -7.41
CA GLY A 65 0.58 6.03 -8.65
C GLY A 65 1.62 5.07 -9.23
N PHE A 66 1.57 3.78 -8.89
CA PHE A 66 2.52 2.78 -9.41
C PHE A 66 2.08 2.10 -10.72
N VAL A 67 0.80 2.20 -11.07
CA VAL A 67 0.19 1.62 -12.29
C VAL A 67 -0.85 2.55 -12.89
#